data_AF-A0AAV7T0G9-F1
#
_entry.id   AF-A0AAV7T0G9-F1
#
_cell.length_a   1.000
_cell.length_b   1.000
_cell.length_c   1.000
_cell.angle_alpha   90.00
_cell.angle_beta   90.00
_cell.angle_gamma   90.00
#
_symmetry.space_group_name_H-M   'P 1'
#
loop_
_entity.id
_entity.type
_entity.pdbx_description
1 polymer ?
#
loop_
_entity_poly.entity_id
_entity_poly.type
_entity_poly.pdbx_seq_one_letter_code
_entity_poly.pdbx_strand_id
1 'polypeptide(L)'
;MTEDTQGASMERILEEISAVGRKLEGMDNAMVALTAETRSMRLEIAGFQSQISGLDQRVTTVEAQATSWANRDQELLHLRSRLTDLEDRSRRNNIRLLGVPEGTEGVDIPSYLRDMLPKLTDITFDPPLEFQ
;
A
#
# COMPACT_ATOMS: atom_id res chain seq x y z
N MET A 1 34.09 57.94 -64.45
CA MET A 1 34.58 56.99 -63.42
C MET A 1 33.75 57.05 -62.13
N THR A 2 33.18 58.19 -61.75
CA THR A 2 32.37 58.33 -60.51
C THR A 2 30.96 57.73 -60.60
N GLU A 3 30.34 57.71 -61.79
CA GLU A 3 29.02 57.09 -62.02
C GLU A 3 29.07 55.56 -62.00
N ASP A 4 30.08 54.93 -62.63
CA ASP A 4 30.29 53.48 -62.55
C ASP A 4 30.51 52.99 -61.11
N THR A 5 31.22 53.76 -60.29
CA THR A 5 31.43 53.41 -58.88
C THR A 5 30.16 53.56 -58.04
N GLN A 6 29.28 54.50 -58.39
CA GLN A 6 27.97 54.64 -57.71
C GLN A 6 27.01 53.52 -58.11
N GLY A 7 26.99 53.11 -59.39
CA GLY A 7 26.22 51.96 -59.87
C GLY A 7 26.62 50.66 -59.19
N ALA A 8 27.94 50.37 -59.13
CA ALA A 8 28.46 49.18 -58.46
C ALA A 8 28.19 49.17 -56.94
N SER A 9 28.16 50.35 -56.30
CA SER A 9 27.80 50.48 -54.89
C SER A 9 26.31 50.19 -54.65
N MET A 10 25.43 50.64 -55.54
CA MET A 10 23.99 50.39 -55.45
C MET A 10 23.67 48.90 -55.65
N GLU A 11 24.34 48.24 -56.60
CA GLU A 11 24.15 46.82 -56.89
C GLU A 11 24.53 45.93 -55.69
N ARG A 12 25.65 46.24 -55.02
CA ARG A 12 26.03 45.58 -53.76
C ARG A 12 24.98 45.73 -52.66
N ILE A 13 24.42 46.92 -52.50
CA ILE A 13 23.39 47.16 -51.49
C ILE A 13 22.13 46.33 -51.79
N LEU A 14 21.73 46.23 -53.06
CA LEU A 14 20.59 45.40 -53.47
C LEU A 14 20.85 43.91 -53.21
N GLU A 15 22.06 43.42 -53.48
CA GLU A 15 22.47 42.05 -53.14
C GLU A 15 22.39 41.79 -51.63
N GLU A 16 22.92 42.69 -50.80
CA GLU A 16 22.85 42.59 -49.34
C GLU A 16 21.41 42.62 -48.82
N ILE A 17 20.56 43.51 -49.34
CA ILE A 17 19.13 43.56 -48.99
C ILE A 17 18.45 42.24 -49.36
N SER A 18 18.76 41.67 -50.53
CA SER A 18 18.21 40.37 -50.93
C SER A 18 18.66 39.23 -50.00
N ALA A 19 19.92 39.28 -49.55
CA ALA A 19 20.47 38.29 -48.64
C ALA A 19 19.83 38.39 -47.25
N VAL A 20 19.62 39.62 -46.75
CA VAL A 20 18.89 39.88 -45.52
C VAL A 20 17.44 39.39 -45.63
N GLY A 21 16.76 39.63 -46.76
CA GLY A 21 15.40 39.14 -47.02
C GLY A 21 15.31 37.62 -46.90
N ARG A 22 16.20 36.87 -47.56
CA ARG A 22 16.26 35.41 -47.46
C ARG A 22 16.51 34.93 -46.02
N LYS A 23 17.36 35.64 -45.27
CA LYS A 23 17.64 35.30 -43.87
C LYS A 23 16.42 35.56 -42.98
N LEU A 24 15.68 36.63 -43.22
CA LEU A 24 14.43 36.93 -42.51
C LEU A 24 13.36 35.86 -42.78
N GLU A 25 13.17 35.44 -44.03
CA GLU A 25 12.27 34.33 -44.36
C GLU A 25 12.69 33.03 -43.67
N GLY A 26 13.99 32.72 -43.65
CA GLY A 26 14.51 31.57 -42.91
C GLY A 26 14.25 31.64 -41.41
N MET A 27 14.41 32.82 -40.81
CA MET A 27 14.10 33.06 -39.40
C MET A 27 12.61 32.96 -39.09
N ASP A 28 11.74 33.45 -39.98
CA ASP A 28 10.28 33.37 -39.82
C ASP A 28 9.81 31.91 -39.83
N ASN A 29 10.31 31.11 -40.78
CA ASN A 29 10.05 29.68 -40.83
C ASN A 29 10.51 28.94 -39.56
N ALA A 30 11.71 29.26 -39.06
CA ALA A 30 12.22 28.70 -37.80
C ALA A 30 11.38 29.10 -36.59
N MET A 31 10.89 30.36 -36.56
CA MET A 31 10.04 30.86 -35.49
C MET A 31 8.67 30.17 -35.47
N VAL A 32 8.08 29.93 -36.65
CA VAL A 32 6.84 29.16 -36.79
C VAL A 32 7.02 27.72 -36.29
N ALA A 33 8.13 27.07 -36.66
CA ALA A 33 8.44 25.71 -36.20
C ALA A 33 8.60 25.64 -34.67
N LEU A 34 9.36 26.56 -34.07
CA LEU A 34 9.53 26.64 -32.61
C LEU A 34 8.21 26.91 -31.88
N THR A 35 7.32 27.71 -32.47
CA THR A 35 6.00 27.99 -31.90
C THR A 35 5.13 26.73 -31.89
N ALA A 36 5.19 25.93 -32.96
CA ALA A 36 4.49 24.65 -33.04
C ALA A 36 5.02 23.64 -32.00
N GLU A 37 6.34 23.52 -31.86
CA GLU A 37 6.97 22.63 -30.87
C GLU A 37 6.65 23.06 -29.44
N THR A 38 6.71 24.37 -29.14
CA THR A 38 6.30 24.93 -27.85
C THR A 38 4.85 24.59 -27.52
N ARG A 39 3.96 24.60 -28.52
CA ARG A 39 2.56 24.21 -28.34
C ARG A 39 2.43 22.71 -28.04
N SER A 40 3.19 21.86 -28.72
CA SER A 40 3.22 20.41 -28.44
C SER A 40 3.67 20.13 -27.02
N MET A 41 4.79 20.72 -26.60
CA MET A 41 5.30 20.58 -25.23
C MET A 41 4.28 21.00 -24.17
N ARG A 42 3.53 22.09 -24.41
CA ARG A 42 2.47 22.52 -23.49
C ARG A 42 1.35 21.49 -23.34
N LEU A 43 0.97 20.83 -24.44
CA LEU A 43 -0.06 19.79 -24.42
C LEU A 43 0.44 18.55 -23.67
N GLU A 44 1.68 18.14 -23.88
CA GLU A 44 2.30 17.02 -23.15
C GLU A 44 2.40 17.32 -21.65
N ILE A 45 2.84 18.53 -21.28
CA ILE A 45 2.88 18.97 -19.88
C ILE A 45 1.50 18.92 -19.24
N ALA A 46 0.45 19.38 -19.94
CA ALA A 46 -0.92 19.29 -19.43
C ALA A 46 -1.37 17.83 -19.24
N GLY A 47 -0.98 16.94 -20.16
CA GLY A 47 -1.19 15.50 -20.05
C GLY A 47 -0.50 14.91 -18.81
N PHE A 48 0.77 15.24 -18.59
CA PHE A 48 1.51 14.79 -17.41
C PHE A 48 0.92 15.34 -16.11
N GLN A 49 0.47 16.60 -16.08
CA GLN A 49 -0.20 17.16 -14.91
C GLN A 49 -1.47 16.39 -14.55
N SER A 50 -2.28 16.00 -15.55
CA SER A 50 -3.45 15.16 -15.34
C SER A 50 -3.09 13.78 -14.80
N GLN A 51 -2.06 13.14 -15.36
CA GLN A 51 -1.59 11.83 -14.89
C GLN A 51 -1.06 11.89 -13.45
N ILE A 52 -0.28 12.92 -13.11
CA ILE A 52 0.25 13.15 -11.76
C ILE A 52 -0.89 13.32 -10.76
N SER A 53 -1.90 14.12 -11.10
CA SER A 53 -3.08 14.30 -10.23
C SER A 53 -3.83 12.98 -10.01
N GLY A 54 -3.99 12.16 -11.06
CA GLY A 54 -4.59 10.84 -10.94
C GLY A 54 -3.76 9.86 -10.10
N LEU A 55 -2.42 9.92 -10.20
CA LEU A 55 -1.53 9.12 -9.36
C LEU A 55 -1.60 9.55 -7.90
N ASP A 56 -1.62 10.85 -7.62
CA ASP A 56 -1.72 11.40 -6.26
C ASP A 56 -2.99 10.91 -5.55
N GLN A 57 -4.13 10.98 -6.23
CA GLN A 57 -5.40 10.44 -5.71
C GLN A 57 -5.34 8.93 -5.42
N ARG A 58 -4.68 8.16 -6.30
CA ARG A 58 -4.51 6.72 -6.10
C ARG A 58 -3.61 6.42 -4.91
N VAL A 59 -2.52 7.18 -4.74
CA VAL A 59 -1.62 7.05 -3.58
C VAL A 59 -2.37 7.35 -2.29
N THR A 60 -3.10 8.47 -2.21
CA THR A 60 -3.93 8.81 -1.04
C THR A 60 -4.93 7.69 -0.71
N THR A 61 -5.56 7.09 -1.72
CA THR A 61 -6.51 5.99 -1.52
C THR A 61 -5.83 4.75 -0.96
N VAL A 62 -4.66 4.38 -1.49
CA VAL A 62 -3.89 3.22 -1.03
C VAL A 62 -3.41 3.42 0.41
N GLU A 63 -2.94 4.62 0.76
CA GLU A 63 -2.52 4.95 2.13
C GLU A 63 -3.70 4.87 3.12
N ALA A 64 -4.88 5.36 2.74
CA ALA A 64 -6.09 5.23 3.55
C ALA A 64 -6.51 3.75 3.73
N GLN A 65 -6.34 2.91 2.71
CA GLN A 65 -6.62 1.48 2.82
C GLN A 65 -5.62 0.78 3.74
N ALA A 66 -4.32 1.09 3.63
CA ALA A 66 -3.27 0.50 4.45
C ALA A 66 -3.48 0.79 5.94
N THR A 67 -3.82 2.04 6.29
CA THR A 67 -4.15 2.41 7.68
C THR A 67 -5.41 1.68 8.17
N SER A 68 -6.42 1.54 7.31
CA SER A 68 -7.64 0.78 7.62
C SER A 68 -7.37 -0.71 7.86
N TRP A 69 -6.44 -1.33 7.13
CA TRP A 69 -6.04 -2.72 7.36
C TRP A 69 -5.25 -2.89 8.65
N ALA A 70 -4.33 -1.98 8.96
CA ALA A 70 -3.59 -2.00 10.22
C ALA A 70 -4.54 -1.93 11.44
N ASN A 71 -5.57 -1.09 11.38
CA ASN A 71 -6.57 -1.00 12.44
C ASN A 71 -7.37 -2.31 12.61
N ARG A 72 -7.75 -2.95 11.49
CA ARG A 72 -8.45 -4.25 11.53
C ARG A 72 -7.57 -5.35 12.10
N ASP A 73 -6.28 -5.36 11.78
CA ASP A 73 -5.34 -6.35 12.33
C ASP A 73 -5.23 -6.21 13.86
N GLN A 74 -5.14 -4.99 14.38
CA GLN A 74 -5.17 -4.72 15.81
C GLN A 74 -6.49 -5.18 16.46
N GLU A 75 -7.63 -4.94 15.81
CA GLU A 75 -8.93 -5.41 16.28
C GLU A 75 -8.99 -6.95 16.32
N LEU A 76 -8.48 -7.63 15.29
CA LEU A 76 -8.41 -9.10 15.25
C LEU A 76 -7.54 -9.65 16.38
N LEU A 77 -6.38 -9.05 16.65
CA LEU A 77 -5.51 -9.44 17.77
C LEU A 77 -6.23 -9.27 19.11
N HIS A 78 -6.94 -8.16 19.28
CA HIS A 78 -7.72 -7.90 20.49
C HIS A 78 -8.85 -8.93 20.67
N LEU A 79 -9.62 -9.20 19.61
CA LEU A 79 -10.70 -10.20 19.63
C LEU A 79 -10.16 -11.60 19.91
N ARG A 80 -9.02 -11.98 19.31
CA ARG A 80 -8.37 -13.26 19.56
C ARG A 80 -7.95 -13.40 21.02
N SER A 81 -7.33 -12.36 21.59
CA SER A 81 -6.95 -12.36 23.02
C SER A 81 -8.16 -12.53 23.93
N ARG A 82 -9.28 -11.86 23.62
CA ARG A 82 -10.53 -12.01 24.38
C ARG A 82 -11.12 -13.41 24.24
N LEU A 83 -11.08 -14.00 23.05
CA LEU A 83 -11.56 -15.36 22.83
C LEU A 83 -10.74 -16.36 23.66
N THR A 84 -9.41 -16.23 23.65
CA THR A 84 -8.52 -17.08 24.47
C THR A 84 -8.83 -16.95 25.96
N ASP A 85 -8.99 -15.73 26.49
CA ASP A 85 -9.35 -15.55 27.92
C ASP A 85 -10.72 -16.17 28.25
N LEU A 86 -11.69 -16.10 27.35
CA LEU A 86 -12.99 -16.75 27.54
C LEU A 86 -12.88 -18.28 27.50
N GLU A 87 -12.12 -18.84 26.58
CA GLU A 87 -11.86 -20.29 26.49
C GLU A 87 -11.14 -20.80 27.74
N ASP A 88 -10.11 -20.08 28.20
CA ASP A 88 -9.34 -20.41 29.40
C ASP A 88 -10.21 -20.34 30.66
N ARG A 89 -11.07 -19.32 30.78
CA ARG A 89 -12.04 -19.22 31.89
C ARG A 89 -13.06 -20.34 31.85
N SER A 90 -13.58 -20.67 30.67
CA SER A 90 -14.57 -21.74 30.49
C SER A 90 -14.00 -23.11 30.83
N ARG A 91 -12.70 -23.33 30.62
CA ARG A 91 -12.03 -24.62 30.86
C ARG A 91 -11.17 -24.63 32.12
N ARG A 92 -11.17 -23.55 32.91
CA ARG A 92 -10.31 -23.37 34.08
C ARG A 92 -10.38 -24.52 35.08
N ASN A 93 -11.55 -25.11 35.24
CA ASN A 93 -11.80 -26.19 36.20
C ASN A 93 -11.79 -27.58 35.53
N ASN A 94 -11.48 -27.66 34.23
CA ASN A 94 -11.44 -28.93 33.52
C ASN A 94 -10.05 -29.56 33.68
N ILE A 95 -10.02 -30.84 34.06
CA ILE A 95 -8.78 -31.63 34.14
C ILE A 95 -8.83 -32.68 33.03
N ARG A 96 -7.70 -32.91 32.34
CA ARG A 96 -7.58 -33.93 31.31
C ARG A 96 -6.68 -35.06 31.80
N LEU A 97 -7.26 -36.25 31.99
CA LEU A 97 -6.53 -37.46 32.33
C LEU A 97 -6.13 -38.20 31.04
N LEU A 98 -4.86 -38.57 30.91
CA LEU A 98 -4.33 -39.29 29.75
C LEU A 98 -3.77 -40.64 30.21
N GLY A 99 -3.98 -41.69 29.41
CA GLY A 99 -3.45 -43.04 29.70
C GLY A 99 -4.27 -43.86 30.70
N VAL A 100 -5.52 -43.48 30.96
CA VAL A 100 -6.46 -44.32 31.73
C VAL A 100 -6.84 -45.54 30.86
N PRO A 101 -6.63 -46.78 31.32
CA PRO A 101 -7.03 -47.96 30.57
C PRO A 101 -8.56 -48.03 30.39
N GLU A 102 -9.00 -48.31 29.17
CA GLU A 102 -10.44 -48.40 28.88
C GLU A 102 -11.09 -49.55 29.67
N GLY A 103 -12.23 -49.28 30.30
CA GLY A 103 -13.03 -50.28 31.03
C GLY A 103 -12.70 -50.41 32.52
N THR A 104 -11.68 -49.72 33.05
CA THR A 104 -11.40 -49.70 34.51
C THR A 104 -12.33 -48.79 35.30
N GLU A 105 -13.06 -47.91 34.61
CA GLU A 105 -13.90 -46.86 35.19
C GLU A 105 -15.25 -47.39 35.70
N GLY A 106 -15.69 -48.57 35.24
CA GLY A 106 -17.00 -49.12 35.60
C GLY A 106 -18.18 -48.29 35.06
N VAL A 107 -19.31 -48.32 35.77
CA VAL A 107 -20.54 -47.60 35.37
C VAL A 107 -20.59 -46.17 35.94
N ASP A 108 -19.85 -45.88 37.00
CA ASP A 108 -19.89 -44.62 37.74
C ASP A 108 -18.50 -43.96 37.81
N ILE A 109 -18.23 -43.09 36.82
CA ILE A 109 -16.97 -42.36 36.67
C ILE A 109 -16.66 -41.45 37.88
N PRO A 110 -17.61 -40.66 38.42
CA PRO A 110 -17.37 -39.88 39.65
C PRO A 110 -16.83 -40.70 40.83
N SER A 111 -17.36 -41.90 41.06
CA SER A 111 -16.89 -42.75 42.16
C SER A 111 -15.50 -43.31 41.89
N TYR A 112 -15.21 -43.73 40.65
CA TYR A 112 -13.87 -44.14 40.25
C TYR A 112 -12.83 -43.01 40.45
N LEU A 113 -13.18 -41.78 40.08
CA LEU A 113 -12.28 -40.63 40.24
C LEU A 113 -12.05 -40.25 41.72
N ARG A 114 -13.06 -40.36 42.59
CA ARG A 114 -12.88 -40.15 44.05
C ARG A 114 -11.90 -41.13 44.67
N ASP A 115 -11.87 -42.36 44.19
CA ASP A 115 -10.97 -43.39 44.69
C ASP A 115 -9.56 -43.31 44.05
N MET A 116 -9.48 -42.92 42.79
CA MET A 116 -8.23 -42.87 42.02
C MET A 116 -7.39 -41.63 42.33
N LEU A 117 -8.01 -40.44 42.36
CA LEU A 117 -7.28 -39.17 42.46
C LEU A 117 -6.43 -39.06 43.76
N PRO A 118 -6.96 -39.36 44.96
CA PRO A 118 -6.16 -39.29 46.20
C PRO A 118 -4.95 -40.24 46.19
N LYS A 119 -5.08 -41.41 45.54
CA LYS A 119 -4.00 -42.41 45.44
C LYS A 119 -2.88 -41.98 44.49
N LEU A 120 -3.18 -41.11 43.52
CA LEU A 120 -2.20 -40.59 42.58
C LEU A 120 -1.49 -39.34 43.09
N THR A 121 -2.16 -38.54 43.92
CA THR A 121 -1.65 -37.22 44.31
C THR A 121 -1.09 -37.17 45.73
N ASP A 122 -1.23 -38.23 46.55
CA ASP A 122 -0.92 -38.25 47.98
C ASP A 122 -1.56 -37.06 48.75
N ILE A 123 -2.71 -36.58 48.25
CA ILE A 123 -3.46 -35.47 48.83
C ILE A 123 -4.82 -35.98 49.31
N THR A 124 -5.13 -35.69 50.56
CA THR A 124 -6.48 -35.85 51.11
C THR A 124 -7.30 -34.60 50.83
N PHE A 125 -8.39 -34.74 50.08
CA PHE A 125 -9.32 -33.65 49.79
C PHE A 125 -10.34 -33.50 50.94
N ASP A 126 -10.33 -32.34 51.60
CA ASP A 126 -11.32 -31.95 52.62
C ASP A 126 -11.85 -30.53 52.30
N PRO A 127 -13.12 -30.36 51.87
CA PRO A 127 -14.17 -31.38 51.72
C PRO A 127 -13.94 -32.35 50.53
N PRO A 128 -14.71 -33.46 50.45
CA PRO A 128 -14.58 -34.46 49.38
C PRO A 128 -14.76 -33.86 47.98
N LEU A 129 -14.12 -34.46 46.97
CA LEU A 129 -14.28 -34.05 45.58
C LEU A 129 -15.76 -34.11 45.15
N GLU A 130 -16.29 -32.96 44.77
CA GLU A 130 -17.61 -32.81 44.15
C GLU A 130 -17.42 -32.64 42.65
N PHE A 131 -18.08 -33.50 41.88
CA PHE A 131 -18.15 -33.40 40.42
C PHE A 131 -19.49 -32.76 40.07
N GLN A 132 -19.44 -31.64 39.35
CA GLN A 132 -20.59 -30.82 38.97
C GLN A 132 -21.23 -31.30 37.65
#